data_AF-A0A954K4C8-F1
#
_entry.id   AF-A0A954K4C8-F1
#
_cell.length_a   1.000
_cell.length_b   1.000
_cell.length_c   1.000
_cell.angle_alpha   90.00
_cell.angle_beta   90.00
_cell.angle_gamma   90.00
#
_symmetry.space_group_name_H-M   'P 1'
#
loop_
_entity.id
_entity.type
_entity.pdbx_description
1 polymer ?
#
loop_
_entity_poly.entity_id
_entity_poly.type
_entity_poly.pdbx_seq_one_letter_code
_entity_poly.pdbx_strand_id
1 'polypeptide(L)'
;EELAIAEENKLRQVIVAEKSKQRTEAVEKERVEKDRLLEVTERNRVVGLAEIDKEKAIEVEKRNIQEVIRERVIVERATVEEQERIKDTEEFATVDRLKKVTVTKAEMHAEEHLVKEVKAAEAQKKSSELLAEKVIIEAEADKTATEKKSDAIKTMAEAKTADGAAIGLADAQVMIAKATATEKTGQAEANVLIAKAEATEKAGTAEATVMQLKFSSEATGIVEKAKAMKLFDGVGRDHEEFKIRINKEKDIELAAIAAQREIAEAQAGIVGEALKSARIDIVGGETTFFDKIVDSIKSGKSIDRFVHNSETLTDIKNTFFNGNPDYFEDQLQTFISRFGMSFEDVKNLSVAALISQLLLQADSDEDRSVLNRLLATVKNLGISEKKVSSFINAKVQK
;
A
#
# COMPACT_ATOMS: atom_id res chain seq x y z
N GLU A 1 38.96 66.11 -125.51
CA GLU A 1 39.77 65.37 -124.51
C GLU A 1 40.08 66.18 -123.26
N GLU A 2 40.54 67.44 -123.34
CA GLU A 2 40.90 68.24 -122.15
C GLU A 2 39.76 68.48 -121.13
N LEU A 3 38.51 68.66 -121.59
CA LEU A 3 37.34 68.84 -120.70
C LEU A 3 36.96 67.57 -119.93
N ALA A 4 37.13 66.38 -120.54
CA ALA A 4 36.81 65.10 -119.90
C ALA A 4 37.85 64.76 -118.80
N ILE A 5 39.12 65.09 -119.03
CA ILE A 5 40.21 64.90 -118.05
C ILE A 5 40.03 65.85 -116.84
N ALA A 6 39.48 67.05 -117.04
CA ALA A 6 39.19 67.98 -115.95
C ALA A 6 38.01 67.51 -115.06
N GLU A 7 36.95 66.96 -115.65
CA GLU A 7 35.81 66.40 -114.89
C GLU A 7 36.21 65.15 -114.10
N GLU A 8 37.01 64.25 -114.68
CA GLU A 8 37.48 63.05 -113.99
C GLU A 8 38.40 63.39 -112.81
N ASN A 9 39.27 64.40 -112.96
CA ASN A 9 40.10 64.90 -111.86
C ASN A 9 39.27 65.57 -110.76
N LYS A 10 38.21 66.30 -111.10
CA LYS A 10 37.27 66.89 -110.13
C LYS A 10 36.52 65.79 -109.36
N LEU A 11 36.01 64.77 -110.05
CA LEU A 11 35.36 63.61 -109.43
C LEU A 11 36.31 62.86 -108.49
N ARG A 12 37.58 62.67 -108.90
CA ARG A 12 38.61 62.07 -108.06
C ARG A 12 38.89 62.90 -106.80
N GLN A 13 38.97 64.23 -106.92
CA GLN A 13 39.15 65.11 -105.76
C GLN A 13 37.95 65.06 -104.80
N VAL A 14 36.72 64.99 -105.32
CA VAL A 14 35.50 64.83 -104.50
C VAL A 14 35.53 63.50 -103.76
N ILE A 15 35.88 62.39 -104.42
CA ILE A 15 35.98 61.07 -103.78
C ILE A 15 37.08 61.05 -102.70
N VAL A 16 38.22 61.69 -102.95
CA VAL A 16 39.31 61.80 -101.97
C VAL A 16 38.89 62.64 -100.76
N ALA A 17 38.17 63.74 -100.98
CA ALA A 17 37.64 64.57 -99.90
C ALA A 17 36.57 63.82 -99.09
N GLU A 18 35.69 63.08 -99.74
CA GLU A 18 34.65 62.28 -99.10
C GLU A 18 35.23 61.13 -98.26
N LYS A 19 36.21 60.40 -98.80
CA LYS A 19 36.96 59.38 -98.04
C LYS A 19 37.74 59.97 -96.87
N SER A 20 38.30 61.18 -97.04
CA SER A 20 39.00 61.86 -95.94
C SER A 20 38.03 62.28 -94.84
N LYS A 21 36.84 62.78 -95.19
CA LYS A 21 35.77 63.09 -94.23
C LYS A 21 35.31 61.83 -93.48
N GLN A 22 35.05 60.73 -94.19
CA GLN A 22 34.66 59.46 -93.57
C GLN A 22 35.74 58.91 -92.63
N ARG A 23 37.02 59.03 -92.99
CA ARG A 23 38.13 58.63 -92.12
C ARG A 23 38.18 59.47 -90.84
N THR A 24 38.03 60.79 -90.95
CA THR A 24 38.01 61.69 -89.78
C THR A 24 36.80 61.42 -88.89
N GLU A 25 35.61 61.21 -89.47
CA GLU A 25 34.40 60.85 -88.72
C GLU A 25 34.54 59.49 -88.01
N ALA A 26 35.14 58.49 -88.66
CA ALA A 26 35.39 57.19 -88.04
C ALA A 26 36.39 57.28 -86.86
N VAL A 27 37.47 58.07 -87.02
CA VAL A 27 38.46 58.29 -85.95
C VAL A 27 37.85 59.02 -84.77
N GLU A 28 37.07 60.08 -85.00
CA GLU A 28 36.39 60.80 -83.92
C GLU A 28 35.33 59.93 -83.23
N LYS A 29 34.60 59.10 -83.99
CA LYS A 29 33.64 58.15 -83.41
C LYS A 29 34.32 57.10 -82.52
N GLU A 30 35.47 56.56 -82.94
CA GLU A 30 36.25 55.62 -82.12
C GLU A 30 36.82 56.30 -80.87
N ARG A 31 37.23 57.58 -80.98
CA ARG A 31 37.69 58.38 -79.84
C ARG A 31 36.59 58.60 -78.80
N VAL A 32 35.41 59.00 -79.25
CA VAL A 32 34.23 59.18 -78.39
C VAL A 32 33.81 57.86 -77.74
N GLU A 33 33.82 56.75 -78.47
CA GLU A 33 33.48 55.45 -77.89
C GLU A 33 34.52 54.99 -76.87
N LYS A 34 35.81 55.24 -77.13
CA LYS A 34 36.89 54.97 -76.17
C LYS A 34 36.70 55.77 -74.88
N ASP A 35 36.42 57.07 -74.97
CA ASP A 35 36.19 57.92 -73.80
C ASP A 35 34.95 57.48 -73.03
N ARG A 36 33.87 57.09 -73.73
CA ARG A 36 32.65 56.54 -73.10
C ARG A 36 32.93 55.24 -72.35
N LEU A 37 33.69 54.33 -72.94
CA LEU A 37 34.06 53.05 -72.31
C LEU A 37 34.98 53.25 -71.10
N LEU A 38 35.90 54.21 -71.17
CA LEU A 38 36.75 54.59 -70.04
C LEU A 38 35.92 55.16 -68.88
N GLU A 39 34.95 56.02 -69.16
CA GLU A 39 34.07 56.58 -68.13
C GLU A 39 33.17 55.51 -67.49
N VAL A 40 32.65 54.56 -68.28
CA VAL A 40 31.90 53.41 -67.74
C VAL A 40 32.77 52.54 -66.85
N THR A 41 34.02 52.28 -67.26
CA THR A 41 34.97 51.50 -66.47
C THR A 41 35.29 52.18 -65.15
N GLU A 42 35.51 53.51 -65.18
CA GLU A 42 35.78 54.28 -63.96
C GLU A 42 34.56 54.33 -63.04
N ARG A 43 33.35 54.50 -63.59
CA ARG A 43 32.10 54.41 -62.82
C ARG A 43 31.95 53.04 -62.16
N ASN A 44 32.17 51.96 -62.90
CA ASN A 44 32.08 50.60 -62.36
C ASN A 44 33.14 50.35 -61.29
N ARG A 45 34.34 50.91 -61.43
CA ARG A 45 35.40 50.83 -60.41
C ARG A 45 34.99 51.55 -59.12
N VAL A 46 34.43 52.75 -59.23
CA VAL A 46 33.97 53.52 -58.06
C VAL A 46 32.79 52.83 -57.37
N VAL A 47 31.81 52.34 -58.13
CA VAL A 47 30.67 51.59 -57.59
C VAL A 47 31.14 50.29 -56.94
N GLY A 48 32.01 49.52 -57.59
CA GLY A 48 32.54 48.27 -57.05
C GLY A 48 33.35 48.47 -55.77
N LEU A 49 34.17 49.53 -55.68
CA LEU A 49 34.88 49.87 -54.45
C LEU A 49 33.90 50.21 -53.31
N ALA A 50 32.85 50.99 -53.60
CA ALA A 50 31.83 51.33 -52.60
C ALA A 50 31.03 50.09 -52.13
N GLU A 51 30.74 49.14 -53.03
CA GLU A 51 30.11 47.86 -52.68
C GLU A 51 31.01 47.01 -51.78
N ILE A 52 32.31 46.92 -52.08
CA ILE A 52 33.28 46.19 -51.25
C ILE A 52 33.40 46.82 -49.86
N ASP A 53 33.47 48.15 -49.77
CA ASP A 53 33.54 48.84 -48.47
C ASP A 53 32.27 48.62 -47.64
N LYS A 54 31.10 48.61 -48.28
CA LYS A 54 29.82 48.25 -47.64
C LYS A 54 29.82 46.79 -47.15
N GLU A 55 30.24 45.84 -47.99
CA GLU A 55 30.33 44.43 -47.60
C GLU A 55 31.32 44.22 -46.45
N LYS A 56 32.48 44.89 -46.50
CA LYS A 56 33.48 44.85 -45.44
C LYS A 56 32.93 45.39 -44.12
N ALA A 57 32.18 46.50 -44.15
CA ALA A 57 31.54 47.04 -42.96
C ALA A 57 30.49 46.06 -42.38
N ILE A 58 29.68 45.44 -43.24
CA ILE A 58 28.69 44.43 -42.83
C ILE A 58 29.39 43.20 -42.23
N GLU A 59 30.50 42.75 -42.80
CA GLU A 59 31.22 41.58 -42.32
C GLU A 59 31.91 41.84 -40.97
N VAL A 60 32.42 43.05 -40.74
CA VAL A 60 32.92 43.48 -39.43
C VAL A 60 31.81 43.44 -38.39
N GLU A 61 30.62 43.97 -38.69
CA GLU A 61 29.49 43.92 -37.76
C GLU A 61 28.98 42.50 -37.53
N LYS A 62 28.93 41.65 -38.56
CA LYS A 62 28.60 40.22 -38.39
C LYS A 62 29.60 39.53 -37.46
N ARG A 63 30.90 39.82 -37.58
CA ARG A 63 31.92 39.28 -36.67
C ARG A 63 31.68 39.76 -35.25
N ASN A 64 31.39 41.04 -35.04
CA ASN A 64 31.07 41.59 -33.73
C ASN A 64 29.82 40.92 -33.13
N ILE A 65 28.78 40.69 -33.94
CA ILE A 65 27.57 39.97 -33.52
C ILE A 65 27.88 38.54 -33.12
N GLN A 66 28.75 37.83 -33.85
CA GLN A 66 29.17 36.47 -33.49
C GLN A 66 29.96 36.44 -32.18
N GLU A 67 30.80 37.45 -31.91
CA GLU A 67 31.49 37.58 -30.62
C GLU A 67 30.49 37.78 -29.48
N VAL A 68 29.51 38.69 -29.64
CA VAL A 68 28.44 38.90 -28.64
C VAL A 68 27.59 37.65 -28.42
N ILE A 69 27.27 36.89 -29.48
CA ILE A 69 26.54 35.62 -29.36
C ILE A 69 27.39 34.59 -28.59
N ARG A 70 28.69 34.50 -28.90
CA ARG A 70 29.60 33.58 -28.20
C ARG A 70 29.70 33.94 -26.72
N GLU A 71 29.84 35.21 -26.38
CA GLU A 71 29.83 35.69 -25.01
C GLU A 71 28.51 35.36 -24.31
N ARG A 72 27.35 35.59 -24.97
CA ARG A 72 26.04 35.23 -24.43
C ARG A 72 25.92 33.74 -24.16
N VAL A 73 26.33 32.88 -25.10
CA VAL A 73 26.26 31.42 -24.94
C VAL A 73 27.18 30.95 -23.81
N ILE A 74 28.35 31.56 -23.61
CA ILE A 74 29.23 31.25 -22.48
C ILE A 74 28.56 31.63 -21.16
N VAL A 75 27.96 32.82 -21.07
CA VAL A 75 27.24 33.27 -19.87
C VAL A 75 26.02 32.38 -19.61
N GLU A 76 25.20 32.07 -20.62
CA GLU A 76 24.06 31.17 -20.48
C GLU A 76 24.50 29.78 -20.00
N ARG A 77 25.55 29.21 -20.60
CA ARG A 77 26.10 27.93 -20.15
C ARG A 77 26.58 27.98 -18.70
N ALA A 78 27.30 29.03 -18.33
CA ALA A 78 27.75 29.23 -16.94
C ALA A 78 26.56 29.38 -15.96
N THR A 79 25.49 30.08 -16.36
CA THR A 79 24.28 30.20 -15.52
C THR A 79 23.56 28.87 -15.35
N VAL A 80 23.47 28.05 -16.40
CA VAL A 80 22.86 26.71 -16.33
C VAL A 80 23.71 25.77 -15.49
N GLU A 81 25.03 25.75 -15.69
CA GLU A 81 25.96 24.97 -14.87
C GLU A 81 25.85 25.33 -13.38
N GLU A 82 25.78 26.62 -13.05
CA GLU A 82 25.62 27.06 -11.67
C GLU A 82 24.23 26.75 -11.11
N GLN A 83 23.16 26.86 -11.91
CA GLN A 83 21.81 26.45 -11.51
C GLN A 83 21.73 24.96 -11.19
N GLU A 84 22.32 24.11 -12.03
CA GLU A 84 22.36 22.66 -11.78
C GLU A 84 23.22 22.35 -10.53
N ARG A 85 24.37 23.01 -10.35
CA ARG A 85 25.15 22.87 -9.11
C ARG A 85 24.40 23.29 -7.85
N ILE A 86 23.60 24.35 -7.92
CA ILE A 86 22.76 24.80 -6.80
C ILE A 86 21.72 23.73 -6.49
N LYS A 87 21.01 23.20 -7.50
CA LYS A 87 20.03 22.12 -7.33
C LYS A 87 20.66 20.87 -6.73
N ASP A 88 21.79 20.43 -7.27
CA ASP A 88 22.54 19.28 -6.75
C ASP A 88 22.88 19.50 -5.27
N THR A 89 23.42 20.67 -4.92
CA THR A 89 23.78 20.99 -3.54
C THR A 89 22.56 21.03 -2.62
N GLU A 90 21.43 21.58 -3.07
CA GLU A 90 20.18 21.61 -2.33
C GLU A 90 19.64 20.18 -2.11
N GLU A 91 19.61 19.35 -3.14
CA GLU A 91 19.16 17.96 -3.05
C GLU A 91 20.07 17.14 -2.12
N PHE A 92 21.40 17.19 -2.30
CA PHE A 92 22.33 16.52 -1.39
C PHE A 92 22.19 17.01 0.05
N ALA A 93 22.08 18.33 0.27
CA ALA A 93 21.89 18.88 1.61
C ALA A 93 20.54 18.50 2.23
N THR A 94 19.48 18.30 1.44
CA THR A 94 18.19 17.81 1.95
C THR A 94 18.26 16.34 2.34
N VAL A 95 18.90 15.50 1.52
CA VAL A 95 19.09 14.07 1.81
C VAL A 95 19.98 13.89 3.05
N ASP A 96 21.07 14.65 3.16
CA ASP A 96 21.96 14.58 4.33
C ASP A 96 21.25 15.04 5.61
N ARG A 97 20.44 16.11 5.54
CA ARG A 97 19.60 16.54 6.66
C ARG A 97 18.59 15.46 7.04
N LEU A 98 17.90 14.88 6.07
CA LEU A 98 16.92 13.81 6.31
C LEU A 98 17.57 12.57 6.93
N LYS A 99 18.74 12.16 6.42
CA LYS A 99 19.54 11.07 6.98
C LYS A 99 19.92 11.37 8.43
N LYS A 100 20.43 12.57 8.71
CA LYS A 100 20.81 12.98 10.07
C LYS A 100 19.60 12.97 11.01
N VAL A 101 18.47 13.55 10.59
CA VAL A 101 17.22 13.54 11.38
C VAL A 101 16.73 12.11 11.64
N THR A 102 16.82 11.23 10.65
CA THR A 102 16.40 9.83 10.77
C THR A 102 17.30 9.05 11.73
N VAL A 103 18.62 9.24 11.64
CA VAL A 103 19.60 8.66 12.57
C VAL A 103 19.36 9.16 13.98
N THR A 104 19.23 10.47 14.18
CA THR A 104 18.95 11.05 15.51
C THR A 104 17.62 10.57 16.07
N LYS A 105 16.60 10.39 15.23
CA LYS A 105 15.31 9.83 15.67
C LYS A 105 15.45 8.36 16.08
N ALA A 106 16.22 7.57 15.34
CA ALA A 106 16.50 6.18 15.69
C ALA A 106 17.31 6.08 16.99
N GLU A 107 18.33 6.92 17.17
CA GLU A 107 19.12 7.04 18.40
C GLU A 107 18.25 7.43 19.59
N MET A 108 17.39 8.45 19.43
CA MET A 108 16.43 8.87 20.47
C MET A 108 15.50 7.72 20.88
N HIS A 109 14.94 6.97 19.92
CA HIS A 109 14.10 5.82 20.25
C HIS A 109 14.90 4.70 20.92
N ALA A 110 16.11 4.41 20.47
CA ALA A 110 16.98 3.41 21.09
C ALA A 110 17.34 3.79 22.54
N GLU A 111 17.70 5.05 22.79
CA GLU A 111 17.95 5.57 24.13
C GLU A 111 16.70 5.53 25.01
N GLU A 112 15.54 5.90 24.47
CA GLU A 112 14.27 5.82 25.21
C GLU A 112 13.96 4.38 25.63
N HIS A 113 14.14 3.42 24.73
CA HIS A 113 13.96 1.99 25.02
C HIS A 113 14.97 1.49 26.05
N LEU A 114 16.25 1.83 25.88
CA LEU A 114 17.31 1.47 26.83
C LEU A 114 17.01 2.00 28.23
N VAL A 115 16.62 3.28 28.35
CA VAL A 115 16.29 3.89 29.63
C VAL A 115 15.06 3.22 30.26
N LYS A 116 14.04 2.87 29.47
CA LYS A 116 12.87 2.13 29.97
C LYS A 116 13.25 0.76 30.50
N GLU A 117 14.04 -0.01 29.75
CA GLU A 117 14.46 -1.35 30.16
C GLU A 117 15.38 -1.32 31.38
N VAL A 118 16.37 -0.42 31.41
CA VAL A 118 17.27 -0.25 32.55
C VAL A 118 16.50 0.18 33.79
N LYS A 119 15.60 1.17 33.69
CA LYS A 119 14.79 1.59 34.84
C LYS A 119 13.81 0.51 35.30
N ALA A 120 13.23 -0.26 34.37
CA ALA A 120 12.38 -1.39 34.73
C ALA A 120 13.18 -2.48 35.47
N ALA A 121 14.37 -2.82 34.96
CA ALA A 121 15.27 -3.78 35.59
C ALA A 121 15.77 -3.29 36.97
N GLU A 122 16.15 -2.02 37.09
CA GLU A 122 16.54 -1.39 38.36
C GLU A 122 15.39 -1.37 39.38
N ALA A 123 14.18 -1.02 38.94
CA ALA A 123 12.99 -1.04 39.78
C ALA A 123 12.69 -2.46 40.26
N GLN A 124 12.82 -3.47 39.38
CA GLN A 124 12.58 -4.87 39.72
C GLN A 124 13.65 -5.42 40.67
N LYS A 125 14.93 -5.06 40.45
CA LYS A 125 16.02 -5.39 41.38
C LYS A 125 15.75 -4.79 42.76
N LYS A 126 15.43 -3.51 42.83
CA LYS A 126 15.14 -2.81 44.09
C LYS A 126 13.91 -3.37 44.79
N SER A 127 12.86 -3.72 44.04
CA SER A 127 11.69 -4.41 44.59
C SER A 127 12.06 -5.78 45.18
N SER A 128 12.96 -6.51 44.54
CA SER A 128 13.40 -7.83 45.02
C SER A 128 14.27 -7.71 46.27
N GLU A 129 15.14 -6.70 46.34
CA GLU A 129 15.93 -6.37 47.53
C GLU A 129 15.01 -6.01 48.71
N LEU A 130 14.03 -5.15 48.49
CA LEU A 130 13.05 -4.77 49.53
C LEU A 130 12.19 -5.95 49.99
N LEU A 131 11.83 -6.88 49.09
CA LEU A 131 11.13 -8.11 49.45
C LEU A 131 12.01 -9.02 50.29
N ALA A 132 13.27 -9.20 49.93
CA ALA A 132 14.22 -9.99 50.71
C ALA A 132 14.44 -9.38 52.10
N GLU A 133 14.61 -8.06 52.18
CA GLU A 133 14.75 -7.35 53.44
C GLU A 133 13.49 -7.47 54.31
N LYS A 134 12.30 -7.34 53.71
CA LYS A 134 11.02 -7.57 54.40
C LYS A 134 10.94 -8.97 55.01
N VAL A 135 11.33 -10.02 54.28
CA VAL A 135 11.32 -11.40 54.79
C VAL A 135 12.28 -11.56 55.97
N ILE A 136 13.46 -10.94 55.93
CA ILE A 136 14.41 -10.96 57.05
C ILE A 136 13.82 -10.25 58.26
N ILE A 137 13.23 -9.06 58.07
CA ILE A 137 12.60 -8.29 59.14
C ILE A 137 11.43 -9.06 59.77
N GLU A 138 10.57 -9.68 58.96
CA GLU A 138 9.46 -10.51 59.44
C GLU A 138 9.97 -11.72 60.22
N ALA A 139 11.01 -12.41 59.72
CA ALA A 139 11.61 -13.55 60.42
C ALA A 139 12.27 -13.13 61.76
N GLU A 140 12.95 -11.97 61.80
CA GLU A 140 13.55 -11.41 63.02
C GLU A 140 12.46 -10.98 64.02
N ALA A 141 11.37 -10.37 63.54
CA ALA A 141 10.22 -10.00 64.34
C ALA A 141 9.50 -11.23 64.93
N ASP A 142 9.31 -12.29 64.14
CA ASP A 142 8.70 -13.54 64.59
C ASP A 142 9.58 -14.27 65.60
N LYS A 143 10.90 -14.29 65.36
CA LYS A 143 11.88 -14.85 66.31
C LYS A 143 11.82 -14.11 67.64
N THR A 144 11.92 -12.79 67.63
CA THR A 144 11.87 -11.97 68.86
C THR A 144 10.52 -12.05 69.57
N ALA A 145 9.40 -12.13 68.84
CA ALA A 145 8.09 -12.36 69.41
C ALA A 145 7.98 -13.75 70.06
N THR A 146 8.54 -14.78 69.43
CA THR A 146 8.56 -16.15 69.96
C THR A 146 9.46 -16.28 71.18
N GLU A 147 10.63 -15.63 71.17
CA GLU A 147 11.53 -15.54 72.34
C GLU A 147 10.80 -14.89 73.52
N LYS A 148 10.17 -13.71 73.32
CA LYS A 148 9.39 -13.05 74.37
C LYS A 148 8.21 -13.88 74.87
N LYS A 149 7.51 -14.60 73.99
CA LYS A 149 6.44 -15.52 74.39
C LYS A 149 6.99 -16.71 75.18
N SER A 150 8.12 -17.28 74.75
CA SER A 150 8.79 -18.38 75.44
C SER A 150 9.25 -17.93 76.84
N ASP A 151 9.85 -16.75 76.96
CA ASP A 151 10.25 -16.19 78.24
C ASP A 151 9.03 -15.94 79.13
N ALA A 152 7.96 -15.33 78.60
CA ALA A 152 6.72 -15.15 79.33
C ALA A 152 6.09 -16.49 79.79
N ILE A 153 6.15 -17.54 78.96
CA ILE A 153 5.69 -18.88 79.32
C ILE A 153 6.58 -19.48 80.41
N LYS A 154 7.92 -19.34 80.32
CA LYS A 154 8.83 -19.77 81.39
C LYS A 154 8.51 -19.05 82.70
N THR A 155 8.36 -17.73 82.68
CA THR A 155 8.01 -16.96 83.87
C THR A 155 6.63 -17.33 84.41
N MET A 156 5.64 -17.57 83.54
CA MET A 156 4.32 -18.07 83.96
C MET A 156 4.35 -19.50 84.47
N ALA A 157 5.20 -20.37 83.92
CA ALA A 157 5.39 -21.73 84.40
C ALA A 157 6.07 -21.71 85.77
N GLU A 158 7.09 -20.89 85.96
CA GLU A 158 7.74 -20.63 87.25
C GLU A 158 6.74 -20.08 88.27
N ALA A 159 5.95 -19.07 87.88
CA ALA A 159 4.87 -18.51 88.70
C ALA A 159 3.82 -19.59 89.06
N LYS A 160 3.37 -20.39 88.10
CA LYS A 160 2.44 -21.51 88.35
C LYS A 160 3.06 -22.61 89.21
N THR A 161 4.35 -22.90 89.10
CA THR A 161 5.02 -23.85 90.00
C THR A 161 5.18 -23.29 91.40
N ALA A 162 5.41 -21.97 91.53
CA ALA A 162 5.44 -21.28 92.82
C ALA A 162 4.04 -21.23 93.46
N ASP A 163 3.01 -20.88 92.68
CA ASP A 163 1.60 -20.93 93.08
C ASP A 163 1.18 -22.37 93.40
N GLY A 164 1.60 -23.35 92.61
CA GLY A 164 1.34 -24.78 92.83
C GLY A 164 2.06 -25.33 94.07
N ALA A 165 3.24 -24.81 94.41
CA ALA A 165 3.92 -25.12 95.67
C ALA A 165 3.22 -24.45 96.86
N ALA A 166 2.71 -23.23 96.69
CA ALA A 166 1.90 -22.53 97.70
C ALA A 166 0.53 -23.21 97.91
N ILE A 167 -0.11 -23.65 96.81
CA ILE A 167 -1.34 -24.46 96.83
C ILE A 167 -1.05 -25.85 97.36
N GLY A 168 0.09 -26.48 97.09
CA GLY A 168 0.44 -27.78 97.69
C GLY A 168 0.60 -27.71 99.21
N LEU A 169 1.13 -26.58 99.73
CA LEU A 169 1.15 -26.28 101.16
C LEU A 169 -0.26 -25.98 101.72
N ALA A 170 -1.10 -25.30 100.93
CA ALA A 170 -2.48 -24.98 101.31
C ALA A 170 -3.43 -26.19 101.20
N ASP A 171 -3.28 -27.06 100.21
CA ASP A 171 -4.04 -28.29 99.99
C ASP A 171 -3.61 -29.36 100.98
N ALA A 172 -2.36 -29.38 101.46
CA ALA A 172 -2.01 -30.20 102.62
C ALA A 172 -2.78 -29.76 103.89
N GLN A 173 -3.01 -28.45 104.08
CA GLN A 173 -3.83 -27.92 105.18
C GLN A 173 -5.34 -28.08 104.93
N VAL A 174 -5.79 -27.93 103.68
CA VAL A 174 -7.20 -28.09 103.27
C VAL A 174 -7.58 -29.56 103.17
N MET A 175 -6.69 -30.51 102.88
CA MET A 175 -6.99 -31.95 102.88
C MET A 175 -7.24 -32.46 104.29
N ILE A 176 -6.59 -31.87 105.31
CA ILE A 176 -6.92 -32.07 106.73
C ILE A 176 -8.31 -31.48 107.06
N ALA A 177 -8.69 -30.35 106.44
CA ALA A 177 -10.00 -29.68 106.64
C ALA A 177 -11.14 -30.23 105.76
N LYS A 178 -10.84 -30.82 104.61
CA LYS A 178 -11.79 -31.44 103.66
C LYS A 178 -12.11 -32.84 104.14
N ALA A 179 -11.16 -33.59 104.69
CA ALA A 179 -11.45 -34.87 105.35
C ALA A 179 -12.52 -34.72 106.44
N THR A 180 -12.56 -33.58 107.15
CA THR A 180 -13.58 -33.23 108.15
C THR A 180 -14.87 -32.63 107.56
N ALA A 181 -14.86 -32.17 106.30
CA ALA A 181 -16.01 -31.58 105.62
C ALA A 181 -16.73 -32.54 104.64
N THR A 182 -16.03 -33.49 104.01
CA THR A 182 -16.63 -34.54 103.15
C THR A 182 -17.50 -35.52 103.93
N GLU A 183 -17.35 -35.59 105.25
CA GLU A 183 -18.31 -36.28 106.13
C GLU A 183 -19.69 -35.57 106.16
N LYS A 184 -19.74 -34.26 105.83
CA LYS A 184 -20.95 -33.44 105.93
C LYS A 184 -21.61 -33.06 104.60
N THR A 185 -20.90 -33.16 103.46
CA THR A 185 -21.43 -32.69 102.16
C THR A 185 -22.02 -33.79 101.27
N GLY A 186 -21.89 -35.07 101.63
CA GLY A 186 -22.49 -36.19 100.89
C GLY A 186 -24.02 -36.16 100.79
N GLN A 187 -24.69 -35.36 101.63
CA GLN A 187 -26.14 -35.20 101.61
C GLN A 187 -26.65 -34.11 100.63
N ALA A 188 -25.77 -33.22 100.14
CA ALA A 188 -26.18 -32.07 99.31
C ALA A 188 -25.99 -32.31 97.80
N GLU A 189 -25.17 -33.28 97.41
CA GLU A 189 -24.82 -33.57 96.00
C GLU A 189 -25.98 -34.18 95.20
N ALA A 190 -26.97 -34.78 95.87
CA ALA A 190 -28.14 -35.36 95.21
C ALA A 190 -29.11 -34.30 94.64
N ASN A 191 -29.24 -33.14 95.27
CA ASN A 191 -30.17 -32.08 94.83
C ASN A 191 -29.61 -31.23 93.68
N VAL A 192 -28.28 -31.17 93.54
CA VAL A 192 -27.62 -30.46 92.42
C VAL A 192 -27.73 -31.26 91.12
N LEU A 193 -27.81 -32.58 91.22
CA LEU A 193 -27.84 -33.49 90.07
C LEU A 193 -29.18 -33.42 89.30
N ILE A 194 -30.29 -33.14 90.00
CA ILE A 194 -31.62 -32.93 89.39
C ILE A 194 -31.71 -31.55 88.71
N ALA A 195 -31.18 -30.50 89.33
CA ALA A 195 -31.15 -29.16 88.75
C ALA A 195 -30.21 -29.07 87.52
N LYS A 196 -29.13 -29.86 87.48
CA LYS A 196 -28.24 -29.96 86.31
C LYS A 196 -28.94 -30.63 85.11
N ALA A 197 -29.81 -31.61 85.35
CA ALA A 197 -30.51 -32.33 84.29
C ALA A 197 -31.50 -31.43 83.51
N GLU A 198 -32.29 -30.61 84.20
CA GLU A 198 -33.19 -29.64 83.55
C GLU A 198 -32.44 -28.51 82.83
N ALA A 199 -31.27 -28.10 83.36
CA ALA A 199 -30.41 -27.12 82.69
C ALA A 199 -29.77 -27.70 81.42
N THR A 200 -29.36 -28.97 81.41
CA THR A 200 -28.83 -29.64 80.20
C THR A 200 -29.90 -29.88 79.14
N GLU A 201 -31.15 -30.11 79.51
CA GLU A 201 -32.26 -30.27 78.54
C GLU A 201 -32.61 -28.94 77.86
N LYS A 202 -32.69 -27.84 78.62
CA LYS A 202 -32.87 -26.49 78.07
C LYS A 202 -31.66 -26.01 77.27
N ALA A 203 -30.45 -26.36 77.69
CA ALA A 203 -29.23 -26.08 76.92
C ALA A 203 -29.20 -26.90 75.62
N GLY A 204 -29.59 -28.18 75.64
CA GLY A 204 -29.64 -29.03 74.45
C GLY A 204 -30.68 -28.59 73.41
N THR A 205 -31.84 -28.11 73.86
CA THR A 205 -32.86 -27.56 72.94
C THR A 205 -32.47 -26.18 72.40
N ALA A 206 -31.80 -25.34 73.21
CA ALA A 206 -31.20 -24.09 72.75
C ALA A 206 -30.04 -24.35 71.76
N GLU A 207 -29.20 -25.34 72.02
CA GLU A 207 -28.11 -25.73 71.12
C GLU A 207 -28.64 -26.32 69.81
N ALA A 208 -29.70 -27.14 69.85
CA ALA A 208 -30.33 -27.69 68.65
C ALA A 208 -30.98 -26.60 67.80
N THR A 209 -31.64 -25.61 68.41
CA THR A 209 -32.23 -24.48 67.69
C THR A 209 -31.17 -23.52 67.14
N VAL A 210 -30.08 -23.29 67.88
CA VAL A 210 -28.92 -22.52 67.40
C VAL A 210 -28.22 -23.26 66.25
N MET A 211 -28.08 -24.58 66.33
CA MET A 211 -27.52 -25.40 65.25
C MET A 211 -28.44 -25.39 64.02
N GLN A 212 -29.75 -25.52 64.19
CA GLN A 212 -30.71 -25.43 63.08
C GLN A 212 -30.66 -24.05 62.41
N LEU A 213 -30.62 -22.96 63.19
CA LEU A 213 -30.49 -21.61 62.67
C LEU A 213 -29.14 -21.41 61.97
N LYS A 214 -28.03 -21.91 62.55
CA LYS A 214 -26.70 -21.90 61.92
C LYS A 214 -26.69 -22.66 60.60
N PHE A 215 -27.18 -23.89 60.56
CA PHE A 215 -27.24 -24.68 59.33
C PHE A 215 -28.16 -24.04 58.28
N SER A 216 -29.27 -23.41 58.69
CA SER A 216 -30.11 -22.66 57.74
C SER A 216 -29.41 -21.39 57.22
N SER A 217 -28.64 -20.71 58.07
CA SER A 217 -27.86 -19.52 57.70
C SER A 217 -26.66 -19.87 56.82
N GLU A 218 -26.02 -21.00 57.08
CA GLU A 218 -24.97 -21.55 56.21
C GLU A 218 -25.56 -22.04 54.88
N ALA A 219 -26.70 -22.73 54.88
CA ALA A 219 -27.35 -23.16 53.66
C ALA A 219 -27.76 -21.96 52.79
N THR A 220 -28.37 -20.93 53.38
CA THR A 220 -28.69 -19.69 52.66
C THR A 220 -27.43 -18.96 52.21
N GLY A 221 -26.38 -18.91 53.04
CA GLY A 221 -25.08 -18.34 52.66
C GLY A 221 -24.40 -19.09 51.51
N ILE A 222 -24.51 -20.42 51.46
CA ILE A 222 -24.00 -21.26 50.37
C ILE A 222 -24.82 -21.03 49.10
N VAL A 223 -26.15 -20.93 49.20
CA VAL A 223 -27.02 -20.63 48.06
C VAL A 223 -26.72 -19.26 47.47
N GLU A 224 -26.58 -18.23 48.31
CA GLU A 224 -26.24 -16.88 47.84
C GLU A 224 -24.80 -16.82 47.29
N LYS A 225 -23.84 -17.53 47.89
CA LYS A 225 -22.49 -17.69 47.31
C LYS A 225 -22.53 -18.42 45.98
N ALA A 226 -23.32 -19.47 45.82
CA ALA A 226 -23.47 -20.18 44.56
C ALA A 226 -24.11 -19.31 43.47
N LYS A 227 -25.11 -18.49 43.82
CA LYS A 227 -25.69 -17.48 42.92
C LYS A 227 -24.67 -16.42 42.53
N ALA A 228 -23.87 -15.92 43.48
CA ALA A 228 -22.80 -14.97 43.20
C ALA A 228 -21.72 -15.59 42.30
N MET A 229 -21.29 -16.83 42.58
CA MET A 229 -20.32 -17.55 41.73
C MET A 229 -20.86 -17.75 40.32
N LYS A 230 -22.14 -18.09 40.15
CA LYS A 230 -22.79 -18.21 38.84
C LYS A 230 -22.84 -16.88 38.08
N LEU A 231 -23.00 -15.75 38.79
CA LEU A 231 -22.98 -14.42 38.18
C LEU A 231 -21.56 -14.03 37.73
N PHE A 232 -20.52 -14.39 38.50
CA PHE A 232 -19.13 -14.12 38.15
C PHE A 232 -18.57 -15.06 37.07
N ASP A 233 -19.06 -16.30 36.99
CA ASP A 233 -18.67 -17.28 35.97
C ASP A 233 -19.00 -16.79 34.55
N GLY A 234 -20.17 -16.16 34.35
CA GLY A 234 -20.56 -15.60 33.06
C GLY A 234 -19.59 -14.52 32.55
N VAL A 235 -19.26 -13.54 33.40
CA VAL A 235 -18.34 -12.44 33.03
C VAL A 235 -16.92 -12.96 32.80
N GLY A 236 -16.46 -13.92 33.62
CA GLY A 236 -15.15 -14.54 33.45
C GLY A 236 -15.04 -15.31 32.13
N ARG A 237 -16.07 -16.09 31.81
CA ARG A 237 -16.14 -16.87 30.57
C ARG A 237 -16.20 -15.99 29.33
N ASP A 238 -16.96 -14.90 29.35
CA ASP A 238 -17.02 -13.96 28.23
C ASP A 238 -15.66 -13.30 27.98
N HIS A 239 -14.94 -12.93 29.03
CA HIS A 239 -13.58 -12.39 28.92
C HIS A 239 -12.57 -13.43 28.40
N GLU A 240 -12.70 -14.69 28.81
CA GLU A 240 -11.85 -15.78 28.35
C GLU A 240 -12.13 -16.13 26.88
N GLU A 241 -13.41 -16.23 26.49
CA GLU A 241 -13.82 -16.41 25.09
C GLU A 241 -13.39 -15.22 24.22
N PHE A 242 -13.49 -13.99 24.73
CA PHE A 242 -13.00 -12.78 24.04
C PHE A 242 -11.47 -12.81 23.86
N LYS A 243 -10.73 -13.18 24.91
CA LYS A 243 -9.27 -13.31 24.84
C LYS A 243 -8.84 -14.40 23.85
N ILE A 244 -9.52 -15.55 23.86
CA ILE A 244 -9.27 -16.64 22.91
C ILE A 244 -9.56 -16.16 21.47
N ARG A 245 -10.65 -15.41 21.28
CA ARG A 245 -11.02 -14.85 19.97
C ARG A 245 -9.97 -13.87 19.45
N ILE A 246 -9.54 -12.91 20.27
CA ILE A 246 -8.49 -11.95 19.90
C ILE A 246 -7.18 -12.68 19.55
N ASN A 247 -6.77 -13.68 20.35
CA ASN A 247 -5.56 -14.42 20.04
C ASN A 247 -5.69 -15.19 18.72
N LYS A 248 -6.85 -15.82 18.47
CA LYS A 248 -7.12 -16.50 17.20
C LYS A 248 -7.11 -15.52 16.02
N GLU A 249 -7.75 -14.36 16.14
CA GLU A 249 -7.77 -13.32 15.11
C GLU A 249 -6.36 -12.80 14.82
N LYS A 250 -5.59 -12.51 15.87
CA LYS A 250 -4.18 -12.11 15.77
C LYS A 250 -3.35 -13.17 15.03
N ASP A 251 -3.51 -14.45 15.37
CA ASP A 251 -2.76 -15.53 14.73
C ASP A 251 -3.11 -15.67 13.25
N ILE A 252 -4.40 -15.51 12.91
CA ILE A 252 -4.87 -15.48 11.52
C ILE A 252 -4.28 -14.28 10.76
N GLU A 253 -4.31 -13.08 11.34
CA GLU A 253 -3.74 -11.89 10.71
C GLU A 253 -2.23 -12.02 10.50
N LEU A 254 -1.49 -12.52 11.50
CA LEU A 254 -0.05 -12.77 11.36
C LEU A 254 0.24 -13.79 10.26
N ALA A 255 -0.53 -14.87 10.18
CA ALA A 255 -0.39 -15.86 9.11
C ALA A 255 -0.73 -15.27 7.72
N ALA A 256 -1.76 -14.42 7.63
CA ALA A 256 -2.13 -13.74 6.39
C ALA A 256 -1.04 -12.77 5.92
N ILE A 257 -0.45 -12.00 6.84
CA ILE A 257 0.66 -11.09 6.54
C ILE A 257 1.91 -11.87 6.11
N ALA A 258 2.22 -12.98 6.78
CA ALA A 258 3.32 -13.86 6.39
C ALA A 258 3.12 -14.41 4.97
N ALA A 259 1.93 -14.90 4.65
CA ALA A 259 1.58 -15.37 3.31
C ALA A 259 1.70 -14.24 2.26
N GLN A 260 1.23 -13.03 2.55
CA GLN A 260 1.39 -11.88 1.67
C GLN A 260 2.87 -11.54 1.43
N ARG A 261 3.70 -11.60 2.46
CA ARG A 261 5.15 -11.38 2.35
C ARG A 261 5.79 -12.44 1.45
N GLU A 262 5.49 -13.72 1.66
CA GLU A 262 6.02 -14.82 0.84
C GLU A 262 5.59 -14.68 -0.63
N ILE A 263 4.32 -14.32 -0.87
CA ILE A 263 3.82 -14.05 -2.22
C ILE A 263 4.57 -12.86 -2.84
N ALA A 264 4.75 -11.76 -2.10
CA ALA A 264 5.47 -10.59 -2.58
C ALA A 264 6.94 -10.91 -2.87
N GLU A 265 7.59 -11.74 -2.04
CA GLU A 265 8.96 -12.18 -2.24
C GLU A 265 9.09 -13.10 -3.46
N ALA A 266 8.17 -14.05 -3.63
CA ALA A 266 8.10 -14.90 -4.82
C ALA A 266 7.82 -14.06 -6.09
N GLN A 267 6.90 -13.10 -6.02
CA GLN A 267 6.59 -12.17 -7.13
C GLN A 267 7.79 -11.29 -7.46
N ALA A 268 8.48 -10.72 -6.47
CA ALA A 268 9.69 -9.94 -6.67
C ALA A 268 10.82 -10.78 -7.25
N GLY A 269 10.95 -12.04 -6.82
CA GLY A 269 11.88 -13.01 -7.40
C GLY A 269 11.58 -13.29 -8.87
N ILE A 270 10.33 -13.57 -9.22
CA ILE A 270 9.89 -13.78 -10.61
C ILE A 270 10.13 -12.54 -11.46
N VAL A 271 9.77 -11.35 -10.97
CA VAL A 271 10.00 -10.08 -11.68
C VAL A 271 11.49 -9.80 -11.83
N GLY A 272 12.30 -10.03 -10.79
CA GLY A 272 13.75 -9.86 -10.82
C GLY A 272 14.42 -10.79 -11.84
N GLU A 273 14.03 -12.07 -11.87
CA GLU A 273 14.57 -13.04 -12.82
C GLU A 273 14.07 -12.77 -14.25
N ALA A 274 12.81 -12.31 -14.40
CA ALA A 274 12.27 -11.86 -15.67
C ALA A 274 13.01 -10.62 -16.20
N LEU A 275 13.37 -9.65 -15.34
CA LEU A 275 14.15 -8.47 -15.72
C LEU A 275 15.62 -8.82 -16.03
N LYS A 276 16.23 -9.78 -15.33
CA LYS A 276 17.58 -10.27 -15.65
C LYS A 276 17.66 -10.98 -16.99
N SER A 277 16.64 -11.77 -17.32
CA SER A 277 16.57 -12.54 -18.57
C SER A 277 16.04 -11.72 -19.75
N ALA A 278 15.31 -10.63 -19.48
CA ALA A 278 14.83 -9.72 -20.50
C ALA A 278 15.96 -8.84 -21.04
N ARG A 279 16.20 -8.91 -22.35
CA ARG A 279 16.91 -7.83 -23.06
C ARG A 279 15.93 -6.68 -23.25
N ILE A 280 16.10 -5.62 -22.46
CA ILE A 280 15.28 -4.42 -22.57
C ILE A 280 15.97 -3.47 -23.54
N ASP A 281 15.55 -3.50 -24.81
CA ASP A 281 15.89 -2.47 -25.79
C ASP A 281 14.98 -1.26 -25.57
N ILE A 282 15.51 -0.21 -24.93
CA ILE A 282 14.80 1.05 -24.74
C ILE A 282 14.92 1.87 -26.03
N VAL A 283 13.88 1.82 -26.86
CA VAL A 283 13.77 2.67 -28.06
C VAL A 283 12.98 3.92 -27.68
N GLY A 284 13.65 5.08 -27.71
CA GLY A 284 13.06 6.37 -27.35
C GLY A 284 12.09 6.92 -28.41
N GLY A 285 10.86 7.21 -27.97
CA GLY A 285 9.98 8.29 -28.44
C GLY A 285 9.18 8.12 -29.74
N GLU A 286 7.91 7.69 -29.65
CA GLU A 286 6.73 8.21 -30.41
C GLU A 286 5.41 7.54 -29.91
N THR A 287 4.93 7.99 -28.75
CA THR A 287 3.99 7.34 -27.81
C THR A 287 2.52 7.17 -28.24
N THR A 288 2.18 7.07 -29.53
CA THR A 288 0.76 6.84 -29.93
C THR A 288 0.55 5.75 -30.97
N PHE A 289 1.59 5.36 -31.71
CA PHE A 289 1.46 4.31 -32.73
C PHE A 289 1.68 2.91 -32.16
N PHE A 290 2.61 2.77 -31.21
CA PHE A 290 2.92 1.48 -30.58
C PHE A 290 1.80 1.00 -29.65
N ASP A 291 1.19 1.90 -28.87
CA ASP A 291 0.12 1.54 -27.92
C ASP A 291 -1.10 0.94 -28.63
N LYS A 292 -1.49 1.45 -29.80
CA LYS A 292 -2.62 0.87 -30.54
C LYS A 292 -2.34 -0.52 -31.11
N ILE A 293 -1.12 -0.75 -31.61
CA ILE A 293 -0.74 -2.06 -32.15
C ILE A 293 -0.51 -3.05 -31.01
N VAL A 294 0.13 -2.63 -29.94
CA VAL A 294 0.43 -3.48 -28.79
C VAL A 294 -0.79 -3.75 -27.93
N ASP A 295 -1.72 -2.82 -27.76
CA ASP A 295 -2.99 -3.10 -27.06
C ASP A 295 -3.91 -4.01 -27.88
N SER A 296 -3.88 -3.91 -29.21
CA SER A 296 -4.60 -4.85 -30.08
C SER A 296 -3.99 -6.25 -30.01
N ILE A 297 -2.67 -6.36 -29.97
CA ILE A 297 -1.96 -7.64 -29.82
C ILE A 297 -2.08 -8.18 -28.38
N LYS A 298 -2.07 -7.32 -27.35
CA LYS A 298 -2.30 -7.70 -25.95
C LYS A 298 -3.71 -8.18 -25.74
N SER A 299 -4.72 -7.49 -26.27
CA SER A 299 -6.13 -7.91 -26.19
C SER A 299 -6.36 -9.20 -26.95
N GLY A 300 -5.75 -9.35 -28.14
CA GLY A 300 -5.81 -10.60 -28.91
C GLY A 300 -5.18 -11.77 -28.15
N LYS A 301 -3.97 -11.60 -27.62
CA LYS A 301 -3.27 -12.65 -26.87
C LYS A 301 -3.86 -12.92 -25.48
N SER A 302 -4.46 -11.93 -24.83
CA SER A 302 -5.10 -12.12 -23.53
C SER A 302 -6.41 -12.89 -23.68
N ILE A 303 -7.21 -12.59 -24.71
CA ILE A 303 -8.41 -13.35 -25.07
C ILE A 303 -8.03 -14.77 -25.49
N ASP A 304 -7.03 -14.93 -26.36
CA ASP A 304 -6.53 -16.24 -26.81
C ASP A 304 -6.06 -17.11 -25.63
N ARG A 305 -5.31 -16.52 -24.70
CA ARG A 305 -4.88 -17.20 -23.47
C ARG A 305 -6.05 -17.51 -22.53
N PHE A 306 -7.09 -16.67 -22.48
CA PHE A 306 -8.29 -16.93 -21.68
C PHE A 306 -9.11 -18.09 -22.25
N VAL A 307 -9.25 -18.17 -23.58
CA VAL A 307 -9.90 -19.29 -24.28
C VAL A 307 -9.14 -20.59 -24.06
N HIS A 308 -7.80 -20.56 -24.15
CA HIS A 308 -6.96 -21.75 -23.98
C HIS A 308 -6.82 -22.23 -22.52
N ASN A 309 -6.98 -21.34 -21.53
CA ASN A 309 -6.89 -21.70 -20.11
C ASN A 309 -8.25 -22.02 -19.47
N SER A 310 -9.35 -21.78 -20.17
CA SER A 310 -10.69 -22.08 -19.69
C SER A 310 -11.20 -23.34 -20.38
N GLU A 311 -11.39 -24.39 -19.59
CA GLU A 311 -11.91 -25.68 -20.06
C GLU A 311 -13.31 -25.51 -20.68
N THR A 312 -14.17 -24.70 -20.07
CA THR A 312 -15.51 -24.39 -20.58
C THR A 312 -15.50 -23.62 -21.91
N LEU A 313 -14.59 -22.66 -22.09
CA LEU A 313 -14.44 -21.95 -23.37
C LEU A 313 -13.80 -22.82 -24.46
N THR A 314 -12.91 -23.73 -24.07
CA THR A 314 -12.32 -24.73 -24.95
C THR A 314 -13.39 -25.72 -25.43
N ASP A 315 -14.29 -26.15 -24.54
CA ASP A 315 -15.41 -27.03 -24.88
C ASP A 315 -16.40 -26.36 -25.83
N ILE A 316 -16.72 -25.08 -25.62
CA ILE A 316 -17.56 -24.30 -26.54
C ILE A 316 -16.88 -24.16 -27.90
N LYS A 317 -15.57 -23.89 -27.93
CA LYS A 317 -14.78 -23.84 -29.17
C LYS A 317 -14.84 -25.18 -29.90
N ASN A 318 -14.65 -26.31 -29.20
CA ASN A 318 -14.68 -27.63 -29.82
C ASN A 318 -16.08 -28.02 -30.31
N THR A 319 -17.12 -27.58 -29.59
CA THR A 319 -18.53 -27.88 -29.92
C THR A 319 -19.01 -27.09 -31.14
N PHE A 320 -18.63 -25.82 -31.28
CA PHE A 320 -19.12 -24.96 -32.37
C PHE A 320 -18.08 -24.64 -33.44
N PHE A 321 -16.82 -24.46 -33.08
CA PHE A 321 -15.79 -23.88 -33.96
C PHE A 321 -14.60 -24.83 -34.16
N ASN A 322 -14.83 -25.96 -34.84
CA ASN A 322 -13.79 -26.94 -35.19
C ASN A 322 -13.12 -26.69 -36.57
N GLY A 323 -13.45 -25.58 -37.23
CA GLY A 323 -12.86 -25.19 -38.51
C GLY A 323 -13.59 -25.71 -39.75
N ASN A 324 -14.67 -26.48 -39.60
CA ASN A 324 -15.54 -26.88 -40.72
C ASN A 324 -16.82 -26.01 -40.75
N PRO A 325 -17.06 -25.22 -41.83
CA PRO A 325 -18.26 -24.40 -41.98
C PRO A 325 -19.57 -25.19 -41.91
N ASP A 326 -19.63 -26.38 -42.52
CA ASP A 326 -20.84 -27.20 -42.59
C ASP A 326 -21.21 -27.77 -41.21
N TYR A 327 -20.20 -28.11 -40.41
CA TYR A 327 -20.37 -28.59 -39.03
C TYR A 327 -20.88 -27.48 -38.11
N PHE A 328 -20.38 -26.26 -38.27
CA PHE A 328 -20.89 -25.11 -37.52
C PHE A 328 -22.35 -24.83 -37.87
N GLU A 329 -22.72 -24.91 -39.15
CA GLU A 329 -24.10 -24.70 -39.59
C GLU A 329 -25.04 -25.78 -39.01
N ASP A 330 -24.63 -27.04 -39.00
CA ASP A 330 -25.42 -28.16 -38.44
C ASP A 330 -25.58 -28.07 -36.91
N GLN A 331 -24.51 -27.70 -36.18
CA GLN A 331 -24.58 -27.50 -34.73
C GLN A 331 -25.40 -26.25 -34.36
N LEU A 332 -25.30 -25.18 -35.15
CA LEU A 332 -26.08 -23.97 -34.97
C LEU A 332 -27.57 -24.22 -35.28
N GLN A 333 -27.88 -24.99 -36.33
CA GLN A 333 -29.23 -25.42 -36.67
C GLN A 333 -29.82 -26.33 -35.58
N THR A 334 -29.03 -27.27 -35.06
CA THR A 334 -29.42 -28.14 -33.94
C THR A 334 -29.68 -27.31 -32.67
N PHE A 335 -28.85 -26.31 -32.37
CA PHE A 335 -29.05 -25.43 -31.23
C PHE A 335 -30.30 -24.55 -31.38
N ILE A 336 -30.50 -23.92 -32.54
CA ILE A 336 -31.64 -23.03 -32.82
C ILE A 336 -32.96 -23.82 -32.83
N SER A 337 -32.94 -25.06 -33.33
CA SER A 337 -34.12 -25.93 -33.31
C SER A 337 -34.58 -26.31 -31.89
N ARG A 338 -33.68 -26.33 -30.89
CA ARG A 338 -34.04 -26.55 -29.47
C ARG A 338 -34.87 -25.41 -28.88
N PHE A 339 -34.74 -24.20 -29.43
CA PHE A 339 -35.57 -23.05 -29.07
C PHE A 339 -36.82 -22.91 -29.95
N GLY A 340 -37.12 -23.92 -30.77
CA GLY A 340 -38.32 -23.94 -31.62
C GLY A 340 -38.30 -22.94 -32.77
N MET A 341 -37.11 -22.47 -33.19
CA MET A 341 -36.94 -21.54 -34.30
C MET A 341 -36.27 -22.23 -35.49
N SER A 342 -36.50 -21.75 -36.72
CA SER A 342 -35.75 -22.20 -37.90
C SER A 342 -34.58 -21.25 -38.19
N PHE A 343 -33.49 -21.77 -38.76
CA PHE A 343 -32.30 -20.97 -39.09
C PHE A 343 -32.61 -19.84 -40.08
N GLU A 344 -33.55 -20.05 -41.00
CA GLU A 344 -34.00 -19.02 -41.94
C GLU A 344 -34.75 -17.87 -41.26
N ASP A 345 -35.54 -18.17 -40.23
CA ASP A 345 -36.25 -17.15 -39.44
C ASP A 345 -35.27 -16.26 -38.67
N VAL A 346 -34.22 -16.86 -38.10
CA VAL A 346 -33.21 -16.15 -37.30
C VAL A 346 -32.34 -15.21 -38.15
N LYS A 347 -32.03 -15.60 -39.39
CA LYS A 347 -31.13 -14.86 -40.29
C LYS A 347 -31.61 -13.44 -40.58
N ASN A 348 -32.92 -13.24 -40.70
CA ASN A 348 -33.52 -11.98 -41.13
C ASN A 348 -33.94 -11.06 -39.97
N LEU A 349 -33.86 -11.54 -38.73
CA LEU A 349 -34.15 -10.76 -37.54
C LEU A 349 -32.99 -9.80 -37.21
N SER A 350 -33.31 -8.69 -36.55
CA SER A 350 -32.30 -7.85 -35.91
C SER A 350 -31.80 -8.54 -34.64
N VAL A 351 -30.57 -8.25 -34.22
CA VAL A 351 -29.99 -8.86 -33.01
C VAL A 351 -30.87 -8.58 -31.78
N ALA A 352 -31.47 -7.38 -31.69
CA ALA A 352 -32.42 -7.06 -30.63
C ALA A 352 -33.73 -7.87 -30.75
N ALA A 353 -34.29 -8.02 -31.95
CA ALA A 353 -35.50 -8.80 -32.17
C ALA A 353 -35.28 -10.29 -31.82
N LEU A 354 -34.13 -10.86 -32.17
CA LEU A 354 -33.78 -12.22 -31.81
C LEU A 354 -33.70 -12.40 -30.29
N ILE A 355 -32.99 -11.50 -29.58
CA ILE A 355 -32.86 -11.60 -28.12
C ILE A 355 -34.22 -11.41 -27.44
N SER A 356 -35.06 -10.50 -27.95
CA SER A 356 -36.43 -10.35 -27.46
C SER A 356 -37.29 -11.60 -27.69
N GLN A 357 -37.09 -12.31 -28.80
CA GLN A 357 -37.81 -13.54 -29.08
C GLN A 357 -37.32 -14.71 -28.20
N LEU A 358 -36.01 -14.79 -27.95
CA LEU A 358 -35.43 -15.74 -26.99
C LEU A 358 -35.86 -15.44 -25.54
N LEU A 359 -36.04 -14.16 -25.18
CA LEU A 359 -36.61 -13.76 -23.88
C LEU A 359 -38.04 -14.28 -23.69
N LEU A 360 -38.84 -14.30 -24.76
CA LEU A 360 -40.21 -14.82 -24.73
C LEU A 360 -40.25 -16.34 -24.62
N GLN A 361 -39.23 -17.03 -25.13
CA GLN A 361 -39.13 -18.50 -25.12
C GLN A 361 -38.29 -19.07 -23.98
N ALA A 362 -37.64 -18.21 -23.17
CA ALA A 362 -36.87 -18.64 -22.01
C ALA A 362 -37.79 -19.09 -20.86
N ASP A 363 -37.60 -20.32 -20.40
CA ASP A 363 -38.37 -20.96 -19.33
C ASP A 363 -37.86 -20.61 -17.92
N SER A 364 -36.58 -20.25 -17.76
CA SER A 364 -35.98 -19.93 -16.46
C SER A 364 -35.80 -18.42 -16.23
N ASP A 365 -36.01 -17.97 -14.99
CA ASP A 365 -35.83 -16.56 -14.60
C ASP A 365 -34.35 -16.13 -14.66
N GLU A 366 -33.43 -17.06 -14.49
CA GLU A 366 -31.99 -16.81 -14.62
C GLU A 366 -31.60 -16.53 -16.08
N ASP A 367 -32.13 -17.30 -17.03
CA ASP A 367 -31.92 -17.07 -18.46
C ASP A 367 -32.53 -15.74 -18.90
N ARG A 368 -33.71 -15.40 -18.39
CA ARG A 368 -34.33 -14.08 -18.64
C ARG A 368 -33.49 -12.93 -18.11
N SER A 369 -32.88 -13.07 -16.94
CA SER A 369 -31.95 -12.08 -16.37
C SER A 369 -30.70 -11.92 -17.24
N VAL A 370 -30.12 -13.03 -17.71
CA VAL A 370 -28.95 -13.02 -18.60
C VAL A 370 -29.30 -12.35 -19.94
N LEU A 371 -30.41 -12.73 -20.57
CA LEU A 371 -30.83 -12.18 -21.87
C LEU A 371 -31.20 -10.69 -21.79
N ASN A 372 -31.78 -10.22 -20.68
CA ASN A 372 -32.03 -8.80 -20.47
C ASN A 372 -30.74 -7.99 -20.35
N ARG A 373 -29.73 -8.52 -19.64
CA ARG A 373 -28.39 -7.90 -19.58
C ARG A 373 -27.74 -7.87 -20.96
N LEU A 374 -27.84 -8.96 -21.70
CA LEU A 374 -27.28 -9.06 -23.05
C LEU A 374 -27.96 -8.08 -24.02
N LEU A 375 -29.28 -7.88 -23.92
CA LEU A 375 -30.00 -6.87 -24.68
C LEU A 375 -29.51 -5.45 -24.39
N ALA A 376 -29.24 -5.13 -23.11
CA ALA A 376 -28.69 -3.83 -22.72
C ALA A 376 -27.28 -3.62 -23.27
N THR A 377 -26.42 -4.65 -23.23
CA THR A 377 -25.07 -4.61 -23.81
C THR A 377 -25.11 -4.41 -25.33
N VAL A 378 -25.99 -5.11 -26.04
CA VAL A 378 -26.17 -5.00 -27.50
C VAL A 378 -26.67 -3.61 -27.91
N LYS A 379 -27.56 -3.01 -27.11
CA LYS A 379 -28.00 -1.61 -27.30
C LYS A 379 -26.84 -0.63 -27.09
N ASN A 380 -26.05 -0.81 -26.03
CA ASN A 380 -24.90 0.06 -25.75
C ASN A 380 -23.80 -0.05 -26.81
N LEU A 381 -23.63 -1.23 -27.42
CA LEU A 381 -22.68 -1.46 -28.51
C LEU A 381 -23.19 -0.97 -29.88
N GLY A 382 -24.43 -0.47 -29.98
CA GLY A 382 -24.98 0.09 -31.22
C GLY A 382 -25.23 -0.95 -32.32
N ILE A 383 -25.33 -2.23 -31.97
CA ILE A 383 -25.51 -3.35 -32.91
C ILE A 383 -26.93 -3.93 -32.88
N SER A 384 -27.84 -3.34 -32.12
CA SER A 384 -29.23 -3.80 -31.93
C SER A 384 -30.03 -3.91 -33.22
N GLU A 385 -29.90 -2.95 -34.13
CA GLU A 385 -30.66 -2.85 -35.39
C GLU A 385 -30.01 -3.62 -36.55
N LYS A 386 -28.80 -4.15 -36.36
CA LYS A 386 -28.12 -4.91 -37.41
C LYS A 386 -28.76 -6.29 -37.55
N LYS A 387 -28.98 -6.73 -38.79
CA LYS A 387 -29.47 -8.08 -39.08
C LYS A 387 -28.43 -9.12 -38.70
N VAL A 388 -28.87 -10.24 -38.14
CA VAL A 388 -27.97 -11.35 -37.75
C VAL A 388 -27.15 -11.85 -38.94
N SER A 389 -27.74 -11.86 -40.14
CA SER A 389 -27.03 -12.20 -41.39
C SER A 389 -25.76 -11.38 -41.66
N SER A 390 -25.68 -10.14 -41.17
CA SER A 390 -24.51 -9.27 -41.40
C SER A 390 -23.27 -9.72 -40.61
N PHE A 391 -23.46 -10.49 -39.55
CA PHE A 391 -22.37 -11.02 -38.72
C PHE A 391 -21.93 -12.42 -39.16
N ILE A 392 -22.78 -13.17 -39.85
CA ILE A 392 -22.48 -14.53 -40.32
C ILE A 392 -21.61 -14.50 -41.59
N ASN A 393 -21.79 -13.51 -42.47
CA ASN A 393 -21.04 -13.43 -43.74
C ASN A 393 -19.66 -12.75 -43.65
N ALA A 394 -19.17 -12.42 -42.45
CA ALA A 394 -17.91 -11.71 -42.27
C ALA A 394 -16.69 -12.66 -42.22
N LYS A 395 -16.48 -13.44 -43.30
CA LYS A 395 -15.17 -13.93 -43.82
C LYS A 395 -15.36 -15.06 -44.85
N VAL A 396 -15.61 -14.70 -46.11
CA VAL A 396 -15.09 -15.44 -47.28
C VAL A 396 -14.67 -14.42 -48.33
N GLN A 397 -13.58 -13.71 -48.09
CA GLN A 397 -12.74 -13.18 -49.16
C GLN A 397 -11.30 -13.50 -48.76
N LYS A 398 -10.70 -14.41 -49.54
CA LYS A 398 -9.28 -14.71 -49.54
C LYS A 398 -8.47 -13.49 -49.98
#